data_AF-G8BI01-F1
#
_entry.id   AF-G8BI01-F1
#
_cell.length_a   1.000
_cell.length_b   1.000
_cell.length_c   1.000
_cell.angle_alpha   90.00
_cell.angle_beta   90.00
_cell.angle_gamma   90.00
#
_symmetry.space_group_name_H-M   'P 1'
#
loop_
_entity.id
_entity.type
_entity.pdbx_description
1 polymer ?
#
loop_
_entity_poly.entity_id
_entity_poly.type
_entity_poly.pdbx_seq_one_letter_code
_entity_poly.pdbx_strand_id
1 'polypeptide(L)'
;MSLNTQEEVYKEYLNYDWDSDKDFQEGLKEILESYLSNIKEQDPSQISIPYLDKTQLTNQAKSFFFCQKTGHILNLDDFEEWKIHNGDKYEKSAKIDELDNHKDDGQVDDALGTEDPPYSSNYQNLVELIMSGKPVPGIKEIPSVVLTDQGSEPRAAQRKKPWEVNKEETDT
;
A
#
# COMPACT_ATOMS: atom_id res chain seq x y z
N MET A 1 17.79 3.81 -32.74
CA MET A 1 17.68 4.02 -31.29
C MET A 1 16.25 3.71 -30.90
N SER A 2 15.97 2.51 -30.40
CA SER A 2 14.65 2.26 -29.80
C SER A 2 14.61 3.02 -28.47
N LEU A 3 13.60 3.88 -28.30
CA LEU A 3 13.25 4.30 -26.95
C LEU A 3 12.58 3.10 -26.30
N ASN A 4 13.17 2.55 -25.23
CA ASN A 4 12.42 1.67 -24.34
C ASN A 4 11.19 2.44 -23.88
N THR A 5 10.03 1.82 -23.91
CA THR A 5 8.82 2.42 -23.36
C THR A 5 8.96 2.54 -21.85
N GLN A 6 8.36 3.57 -21.25
CA GLN A 6 8.45 3.79 -19.80
C GLN A 6 7.95 2.57 -19.01
N GLU A 7 6.97 1.83 -19.55
CA GLU A 7 6.47 0.57 -18.99
C GLU A 7 7.52 -0.54 -18.95
N GLU A 8 8.41 -0.65 -19.96
CA GLU A 8 9.50 -1.62 -19.96
C GLU A 8 10.54 -1.28 -18.89
N VAL A 9 10.87 0.00 -18.72
CA VAL A 9 11.75 0.50 -17.65
C VAL A 9 11.18 0.17 -16.27
N TYR A 10 9.87 0.36 -16.07
CA TYR A 10 9.19 0.00 -14.82
C TYR A 10 9.18 -1.51 -14.56
N LYS A 11 8.97 -2.33 -15.59
CA LYS A 11 9.06 -3.80 -15.49
C LYS A 11 10.47 -4.27 -15.13
N GLU A 12 11.50 -3.60 -15.63
CA GLU A 12 12.89 -3.91 -15.32
C GLU A 12 13.22 -3.53 -13.87
N TYR A 13 12.90 -2.31 -13.44
CA TYR A 13 13.07 -1.84 -12.05
C TYR A 13 12.32 -2.72 -11.03
N LEU A 14 11.07 -3.08 -11.33
CA LEU A 14 10.23 -3.95 -10.48
C LEU A 14 10.81 -5.34 -10.27
N ASN A 15 11.52 -5.86 -11.29
CA ASN A 15 12.11 -7.19 -11.28
C ASN A 15 13.64 -7.18 -11.13
N TYR A 16 14.20 -6.05 -10.67
CA TYR A 16 15.64 -5.89 -10.44
C TYR A 16 16.06 -6.62 -9.16
N ASP A 17 17.18 -7.34 -9.23
CA ASP A 17 17.73 -8.07 -8.08
C ASP A 17 18.63 -7.14 -7.24
N TRP A 18 18.00 -6.49 -6.27
CA TRP A 18 18.64 -5.60 -5.30
C TRP A 18 19.55 -6.33 -4.29
N ASP A 19 19.36 -7.64 -4.11
CA ASP A 19 20.09 -8.45 -3.13
C ASP A 19 21.40 -9.01 -3.72
N SER A 20 21.48 -9.15 -5.05
CA SER A 20 22.72 -9.46 -5.77
C SER A 20 23.64 -8.25 -6.01
N ASP A 21 23.12 -7.02 -5.95
CA ASP A 21 23.89 -5.80 -6.28
C ASP A 21 24.69 -5.25 -5.08
N LYS A 22 25.98 -5.61 -5.03
CA LYS A 22 26.91 -5.16 -3.99
C LYS A 22 27.17 -3.65 -4.01
N ASP A 23 27.25 -3.02 -5.18
CA ASP A 23 27.54 -1.59 -5.29
C ASP A 23 26.39 -0.78 -4.66
N PHE A 24 25.16 -1.23 -4.90
CA PHE A 24 23.96 -0.67 -4.28
C PHE A 24 23.94 -0.91 -2.76
N GLN A 25 24.28 -2.11 -2.28
CA GLN A 25 24.30 -2.43 -0.84
C GLN A 25 25.33 -1.60 -0.07
N GLU A 26 26.55 -1.45 -0.61
CA GLU A 26 27.59 -0.63 -0.01
C GLU A 26 27.20 0.86 -0.03
N GLY A 27 26.72 1.38 -1.16
CA GLY A 27 26.26 2.77 -1.28
C GLY A 27 25.06 3.09 -0.38
N LEU A 28 24.07 2.19 -0.26
CA LEU A 28 22.95 2.35 0.66
C LEU A 28 23.41 2.38 2.11
N LYS A 29 24.39 1.54 2.48
CA LYS A 29 24.97 1.54 3.82
C LYS A 29 25.66 2.87 4.12
N GLU A 30 26.47 3.40 3.19
CA GLU A 30 27.12 4.72 3.36
C GLU A 30 26.10 5.86 3.51
N ILE A 31 25.03 5.87 2.71
CA ILE A 31 23.94 6.86 2.82
C ILE A 31 23.28 6.79 4.20
N LEU A 32 22.95 5.59 4.68
CA LEU A 32 22.32 5.40 5.99
C LEU A 32 23.28 5.76 7.14
N GLU A 33 24.56 5.41 7.05
CA GLU A 33 25.58 5.74 8.06
C GLU A 33 25.86 7.25 8.12
N SER A 34 25.89 7.92 6.97
CA SER A 34 25.98 9.39 6.87
C SER A 34 24.75 10.08 7.47
N TYR A 35 23.55 9.57 7.17
CA TYR A 35 22.29 10.09 7.71
C TYR A 35 22.19 9.92 9.24
N LEU A 36 22.53 8.74 9.76
CA LEU A 36 22.62 8.47 11.20
C LEU A 36 23.64 9.39 11.87
N SER A 37 24.79 9.60 11.24
CA SER A 37 25.82 10.52 11.75
C SER A 37 25.30 11.95 11.86
N ASN A 38 24.62 12.46 10.82
CA ASN A 38 24.04 13.81 10.83
C ASN A 38 22.93 13.97 11.88
N ILE A 39 22.08 12.96 12.04
CA ILE A 39 21.07 12.90 13.11
C ILE A 39 21.75 12.99 14.49
N LYS A 40 22.81 12.22 14.70
CA LYS A 40 23.54 12.16 15.98
C LYS A 40 24.29 13.46 16.31
N GLU A 41 24.68 14.23 15.31
CA GLU A 41 25.21 15.59 15.48
C GLU A 41 24.13 16.58 15.96
N GLN A 42 22.86 16.38 15.57
CA GLN A 42 21.73 17.21 16.00
C GLN A 42 21.16 16.77 17.36
N ASP A 43 20.98 15.47 17.57
CA ASP A 43 20.50 14.87 18.83
C ASP A 43 21.36 13.64 19.20
N PRO A 44 22.25 13.75 20.19
CA PRO A 44 23.09 12.65 20.66
C PRO A 44 22.33 11.44 21.21
N SER A 45 21.02 11.58 21.46
CA SER A 45 20.13 10.54 22.00
C SER A 45 19.55 9.63 20.91
N GLN A 46 19.59 10.05 19.64
CA GLN A 46 19.15 9.21 18.52
C GLN A 46 20.23 8.18 18.16
N ILE A 47 19.89 6.90 18.40
CA ILE A 47 20.77 5.75 18.18
C ILE A 47 20.39 5.00 16.89
N SER A 48 19.17 5.22 16.37
CA SER A 48 18.62 4.52 15.21
C SER A 48 17.89 5.48 14.26
N ILE A 49 18.00 5.21 12.96
CA ILE A 49 17.24 5.89 11.91
C ILE A 49 15.76 5.50 12.03
N PRO A 50 14.81 6.44 11.98
CA PRO A 50 13.38 6.11 11.93
C PRO A 50 13.04 5.22 10.73
N TYR A 51 12.12 4.27 10.93
CA TYR A 51 11.78 3.28 9.90
C TYR A 51 11.31 3.94 8.58
N LEU A 52 10.50 5.00 8.68
CA LEU A 52 9.98 5.73 7.53
C LEU A 52 11.12 6.37 6.71
N ASP A 53 12.03 7.09 7.35
CA ASP A 53 13.18 7.74 6.69
C ASP A 53 14.09 6.69 6.05
N LYS A 54 14.34 5.56 6.74
CA LYS A 54 15.08 4.43 6.17
C LYS A 54 14.41 3.90 4.90
N THR A 55 13.09 3.73 4.88
CA THR A 55 12.38 3.28 3.66
C THR A 55 12.44 4.31 2.54
N GLN A 56 12.32 5.60 2.84
CA GLN A 56 12.41 6.66 1.84
C GLN A 56 13.82 6.76 1.23
N LEU A 57 14.87 6.78 2.08
CA LEU A 57 16.27 6.75 1.65
C LEU A 57 16.57 5.51 0.81
N THR A 58 16.02 4.35 1.18
CA THR A 58 16.16 3.12 0.39
C THR A 58 15.51 3.25 -0.99
N ASN A 59 14.29 3.78 -1.08
CA ASN A 59 13.60 3.96 -2.36
C ASN A 59 14.29 5.00 -3.27
N GLN A 60 14.78 6.09 -2.69
CA GLN A 60 15.56 7.12 -3.40
C GLN A 60 16.91 6.57 -3.89
N ALA A 61 17.61 5.79 -3.06
CA ALA A 61 18.84 5.12 -3.47
C ALA A 61 18.58 4.13 -4.61
N LYS A 62 17.49 3.33 -4.54
CA LYS A 62 17.11 2.40 -5.60
C LYS A 62 16.88 3.12 -6.93
N SER A 63 16.02 4.15 -6.97
CA SER A 63 15.76 4.87 -8.22
C SER A 63 17.03 5.51 -8.78
N PHE A 64 17.88 6.12 -7.94
CA PHE A 64 19.16 6.70 -8.34
C PHE A 64 20.13 5.67 -8.92
N PHE A 65 20.39 4.56 -8.20
CA PHE A 65 21.31 3.51 -8.66
C PHE A 65 20.80 2.84 -9.95
N PHE A 66 19.49 2.60 -10.07
CA PHE A 66 18.91 2.06 -11.30
C PHE A 66 19.09 3.00 -12.49
N CYS A 67 18.81 4.30 -12.32
CA CYS A 67 19.03 5.29 -13.36
C CYS A 67 20.53 5.38 -13.74
N GLN A 68 21.44 5.27 -12.76
CA GLN A 68 22.88 5.30 -12.99
C GLN A 68 23.38 4.04 -13.72
N LYS A 69 22.87 2.84 -13.42
CA LYS A 69 23.30 1.59 -14.08
C LYS A 69 22.69 1.38 -15.47
N THR A 70 21.42 1.74 -15.66
CA THR A 70 20.72 1.55 -16.95
C THR A 70 20.82 2.74 -17.89
N GLY A 71 21.09 3.94 -17.37
CA GLY A 71 20.96 5.20 -18.11
C GLY A 71 19.50 5.60 -18.41
N HIS A 72 18.52 4.90 -17.83
CA HIS A 72 17.10 5.24 -17.97
C HIS A 72 16.69 6.32 -16.97
N ILE A 73 15.62 7.06 -17.31
CA ILE A 73 15.03 8.07 -16.43
C ILE A 73 13.79 7.45 -15.78
N LEU A 74 13.88 7.15 -14.49
CA LEU A 74 12.78 6.64 -13.68
C LEU A 74 12.41 7.68 -12.63
N ASN A 75 11.17 8.20 -12.69
CA ASN A 75 10.60 8.91 -11.56
C ASN A 75 10.01 7.88 -10.57
N LEU A 76 10.21 8.10 -9.27
CA LEU A 76 9.69 7.20 -8.24
C LEU A 76 8.16 7.31 -8.15
N ASP A 77 7.62 8.53 -8.15
CA ASP A 77 6.18 8.79 -8.00
C ASP A 77 5.39 8.14 -9.16
N ASP A 78 5.79 8.40 -10.41
CA ASP A 78 5.18 7.80 -11.61
C ASP A 78 5.24 6.26 -11.60
N PHE A 79 6.32 5.68 -11.04
CA PHE A 79 6.46 4.23 -10.89
C PHE A 79 5.51 3.68 -9.81
N GLU A 80 5.37 4.36 -8.67
CA GLU A 80 4.45 3.95 -7.60
C GLU A 80 2.99 4.02 -8.07
N GLU A 81 2.59 5.08 -8.78
CA GLU A 81 1.28 5.17 -9.43
C GLU A 81 1.07 4.04 -10.45
N TRP A 82 2.05 3.80 -11.32
CA TRP A 82 1.96 2.71 -12.30
C TRP A 82 1.89 1.32 -11.63
N LYS A 83 2.63 1.11 -10.54
CA LYS A 83 2.64 -0.14 -9.76
C LYS A 83 1.28 -0.41 -9.11
N ILE A 84 0.60 0.61 -8.58
CA ILE A 84 -0.76 0.45 -8.02
C ILE A 84 -1.74 -0.10 -9.09
N HIS A 85 -1.60 0.31 -10.35
CA HIS A 85 -2.48 -0.11 -11.44
C HIS A 85 -2.03 -1.36 -12.22
N ASN A 86 -0.73 -1.69 -12.22
CA ASN A 86 -0.15 -2.71 -13.12
C ASN A 86 0.82 -3.69 -12.44
N GLY A 87 1.26 -3.44 -11.20
CA GLY A 87 2.29 -4.24 -10.53
C GLY A 87 1.95 -5.73 -10.42
N ASP A 88 0.71 -6.02 -10.05
CA ASP A 88 0.14 -7.38 -9.93
C ASP A 88 0.26 -8.21 -11.23
N LYS A 89 0.39 -7.55 -12.39
CA LYS A 89 0.53 -8.23 -13.69
C LYS A 89 1.98 -8.56 -14.06
N TYR A 90 2.96 -7.96 -13.36
CA TYR A 90 4.35 -7.91 -13.79
C TYR A 90 5.38 -8.18 -12.67
N GLU A 91 4.97 -8.29 -11.41
CA GLU A 91 5.81 -8.81 -10.32
C GLU A 91 6.06 -10.31 -10.49
N LYS A 92 7.28 -10.71 -10.87
CA LYS A 92 7.66 -12.14 -10.98
C LYS A 92 7.65 -12.88 -9.64
N SER A 93 7.64 -12.14 -8.52
CA SER A 93 7.53 -12.64 -7.15
C SER A 93 6.11 -13.07 -6.77
N ALA A 94 5.08 -12.73 -7.55
CA ALA A 94 3.71 -13.22 -7.38
C ALA A 94 3.57 -14.69 -7.79
N LYS A 95 4.36 -15.57 -7.15
CA LYS A 95 4.00 -16.99 -7.08
C LYS A 95 2.75 -17.10 -6.23
N ILE A 96 1.72 -17.66 -6.83
CA ILE A 96 0.52 -18.10 -6.13
C ILE A 96 0.96 -19.25 -5.20
N ASP A 97 1.18 -18.96 -3.93
CA ASP A 97 0.99 -19.95 -2.88
C ASP A 97 -0.52 -20.06 -2.63
N GLU A 98 -1.11 -21.17 -3.07
CA GLU A 98 -2.50 -21.49 -2.75
C GLU A 98 -2.61 -21.73 -1.23
N LEU A 99 -3.15 -20.73 -0.53
CA LEU A 99 -3.34 -20.81 0.92
C LEU A 99 -4.49 -21.78 1.23
N ASP A 100 -4.16 -23.06 1.41
CA ASP A 100 -5.07 -24.03 2.01
C ASP A 100 -5.47 -23.54 3.41
N ASN A 101 -6.78 -23.45 3.63
CA ASN A 101 -7.33 -22.60 4.68
C ASN A 101 -8.08 -23.45 5.70
N HIS A 102 -7.39 -23.96 6.74
CA HIS A 102 -8.07 -24.57 7.87
C HIS A 102 -7.33 -24.54 9.23
N LYS A 103 -7.66 -23.49 10.01
CA LYS A 103 -7.83 -23.44 11.47
C LYS A 103 -6.62 -23.44 12.44
N ASP A 104 -6.49 -22.26 13.04
CA ASP A 104 -5.96 -21.89 14.35
C ASP A 104 -6.87 -22.34 15.54
N ASP A 105 -6.49 -21.94 16.77
CA ASP A 105 -7.19 -21.93 18.09
C ASP A 105 -6.99 -23.19 18.96
N GLY A 106 -6.49 -23.17 20.21
CA GLY A 106 -5.95 -22.13 21.11
C GLY A 106 -5.12 -22.81 22.25
N GLN A 107 -4.69 -22.22 23.37
CA GLN A 107 -4.82 -20.88 23.99
C GLN A 107 -3.62 -20.64 24.96
N VAL A 108 -3.63 -19.59 25.80
CA VAL A 108 -2.53 -19.10 26.69
C VAL A 108 -2.59 -19.55 28.17
N ASP A 109 -1.43 -19.75 28.81
CA ASP A 109 -1.13 -19.24 30.18
C ASP A 109 0.37 -19.15 30.57
N ASP A 110 0.70 -17.99 31.16
CA ASP A 110 1.74 -17.61 32.15
C ASP A 110 3.26 -17.94 32.03
N ALA A 111 4.05 -16.89 32.33
CA ALA A 111 5.48 -16.87 32.72
C ALA A 111 6.60 -17.10 31.67
N LEU A 112 7.74 -16.45 31.96
CA LEU A 112 8.99 -16.34 31.17
C LEU A 112 8.88 -15.51 29.89
N GLY A 113 9.90 -14.67 29.65
CA GLY A 113 9.84 -13.61 28.64
C GLY A 113 10.32 -14.02 27.25
N THR A 114 9.78 -13.32 26.25
CA THR A 114 10.31 -13.27 24.88
C THR A 114 10.19 -11.85 24.33
N GLU A 115 11.18 -11.47 23.54
CA GLU A 115 11.26 -10.21 22.81
C GLU A 115 10.20 -10.09 21.69
N ASP A 116 9.04 -9.49 21.99
CA ASP A 116 8.17 -8.97 20.93
C ASP A 116 8.81 -7.73 20.29
N PRO A 117 9.02 -7.68 18.95
CA PRO A 117 9.56 -6.51 18.28
C PRO A 117 8.61 -5.31 18.44
N PRO A 118 9.13 -4.07 18.45
CA PRO A 118 8.29 -2.89 18.61
C PRO A 118 7.33 -2.74 17.43
N TYR A 119 6.09 -3.18 17.63
CA TYR A 119 5.00 -3.05 16.68
C TYR A 119 4.89 -1.59 16.19
N SER A 120 4.69 -1.42 14.88
CA SER A 120 4.70 -0.09 14.25
C SER A 120 3.69 0.85 14.90
N SER A 121 3.95 2.16 14.81
CA SER A 121 3.09 3.20 15.41
C SER A 121 1.62 3.08 14.99
N ASN A 122 1.34 2.58 13.78
CA ASN A 122 -0.03 2.28 13.34
C ASN A 122 -0.67 1.14 14.15
N TYR A 123 0.05 0.04 14.40
CA TYR A 123 -0.47 -1.07 15.19
C TYR A 123 -0.71 -0.68 16.65
N GLN A 124 0.19 0.12 17.25
CA GLN A 124 -0.02 0.64 18.61
C GLN A 124 -1.27 1.52 18.70
N ASN A 125 -1.50 2.41 17.74
CA ASN A 125 -2.73 3.20 17.66
C ASN A 125 -3.98 2.32 17.47
N LEU A 126 -3.91 1.27 16.65
CA LEU A 126 -5.01 0.32 16.46
C LEU A 126 -5.32 -0.46 17.75
N VAL A 127 -4.30 -0.97 18.43
CA VAL A 127 -4.45 -1.65 19.74
C VAL A 127 -5.04 -0.69 20.77
N GLU A 128 -4.59 0.57 20.84
CA GLU A 128 -5.18 1.55 21.75
C GLU A 128 -6.65 1.84 21.40
N LEU A 129 -6.99 2.02 20.13
CA LEU A 129 -8.38 2.21 19.67
C LEU A 129 -9.29 1.04 20.07
N ILE A 130 -8.80 -0.20 19.88
CA ILE A 130 -9.50 -1.44 20.27
C ILE A 130 -9.66 -1.53 21.79
N MET A 131 -8.57 -1.37 22.55
CA MET A 131 -8.58 -1.48 24.02
C MET A 131 -9.39 -0.36 24.69
N SER A 132 -9.43 0.84 24.11
CA SER A 132 -10.20 1.97 24.64
C SER A 132 -11.65 2.02 24.15
N GLY A 133 -12.06 1.11 23.25
CA GLY A 133 -13.42 1.07 22.70
C GLY A 133 -13.83 2.33 21.95
N LYS A 134 -12.87 3.14 21.48
CA LYS A 134 -13.14 4.38 20.75
C LYS A 134 -13.79 4.02 19.40
N PRO A 135 -14.90 4.68 19.00
CA PRO A 135 -15.54 4.40 17.72
C PRO A 135 -14.59 4.71 16.57
N VAL A 136 -14.58 3.85 15.54
CA VAL A 136 -13.71 4.01 14.37
C VAL A 136 -14.02 5.35 13.67
N PRO A 137 -13.02 6.22 13.43
CA PRO A 137 -13.27 7.49 12.76
C PRO A 137 -13.89 7.30 11.37
N GLY A 138 -14.97 8.03 11.09
CA GLY A 138 -15.60 8.09 9.77
C GLY A 138 -16.72 7.09 9.48
N ILE A 139 -16.95 6.07 10.32
CA ILE A 139 -18.16 5.25 10.20
C ILE A 139 -19.36 5.96 10.82
N LYS A 140 -20.53 5.90 10.14
CA LYS A 140 -21.80 6.31 10.73
C LYS A 140 -22.41 5.11 11.44
N GLU A 141 -22.82 5.31 12.69
CA GLU A 141 -23.52 4.28 13.45
C GLU A 141 -24.86 3.95 12.77
N ILE A 142 -25.02 2.70 12.33
CA ILE A 142 -26.26 2.20 11.75
C ILE A 142 -27.11 1.67 12.90
N PRO A 143 -28.27 2.28 13.22
CA PRO A 143 -29.14 1.73 14.25
C PRO A 143 -29.64 0.35 13.84
N SER A 144 -29.74 -0.57 14.79
CA SER A 144 -30.29 -1.92 14.58
C SER A 144 -31.79 -1.93 14.22
N VAL A 145 -32.44 -0.78 14.31
CA VAL A 145 -33.83 -0.55 13.93
C VAL A 145 -33.89 -0.05 12.49
N VAL A 146 -34.65 -0.75 11.65
CA VAL A 146 -35.01 -0.26 10.31
C VAL A 146 -35.85 1.01 10.47
N LEU A 147 -35.26 2.16 10.11
CA LEU A 147 -35.96 3.46 10.04
C LEU A 147 -36.95 3.44 8.87
N THR A 148 -38.18 2.98 9.12
CA THR A 148 -39.25 2.86 8.12
C THR A 148 -39.57 4.17 7.40
N ASP A 149 -39.37 5.30 8.10
CA ASP A 149 -39.91 6.60 7.70
C ASP A 149 -38.85 7.54 7.09
N GLN A 150 -37.60 7.08 6.92
CA GLN A 150 -36.54 7.83 6.22
C GLN A 150 -36.17 7.24 4.85
N GLY A 151 -36.94 6.28 4.34
CA GLY A 151 -36.81 5.82 2.97
C GLY A 151 -37.21 6.92 1.98
N SER A 152 -36.31 7.30 1.06
CA SER A 152 -36.66 8.17 -0.06
C SER A 152 -37.60 7.45 -1.02
N GLU A 153 -38.82 7.96 -1.19
CA GLU A 153 -39.75 7.43 -2.18
C GLU A 153 -39.21 7.60 -3.62
N PRO A 154 -39.39 6.61 -4.51
CA PRO A 154 -38.94 6.69 -5.90
C PRO A 154 -39.80 7.70 -6.70
N ARG A 155 -39.41 8.98 -6.67
CA ARG A 155 -40.11 10.07 -7.37
C ARG A 155 -39.67 10.28 -8.83
N ALA A 156 -38.74 9.47 -9.33
CA ALA A 156 -38.27 9.54 -10.71
C ALA A 156 -39.32 9.00 -11.68
N ALA A 157 -39.71 9.80 -12.69
CA ALA A 157 -40.61 9.35 -13.74
C ALA A 157 -39.96 8.21 -14.55
N GLN A 158 -40.66 7.08 -14.67
CA GLN A 158 -40.19 5.95 -15.46
C GLN A 158 -40.13 6.34 -16.94
N ARG A 159 -38.90 6.44 -17.50
CA ARG A 159 -38.71 6.65 -18.93
C ARG A 159 -39.23 5.44 -19.70
N LYS A 160 -40.37 5.61 -20.39
CA LYS A 160 -40.80 4.70 -21.44
C LYS A 160 -39.67 4.48 -22.46
N LYS A 161 -39.52 3.24 -22.90
CA LYS A 161 -38.59 2.87 -23.96
C LYS A 161 -39.18 3.32 -25.31
N PRO A 162 -38.35 3.66 -26.32
CA PRO A 162 -38.85 4.18 -27.59
C PRO A 162 -39.76 3.19 -28.35
N TRP A 163 -39.66 1.88 -28.08
CA TRP A 163 -40.55 0.85 -28.64
C TRP A 163 -41.88 0.68 -27.89
N GLU A 164 -42.08 1.35 -26.76
CA GLU A 164 -43.35 1.35 -26.01
C GLU A 164 -44.29 2.45 -26.50
N VAL A 165 -43.75 3.59 -26.94
CA VAL A 165 -44.52 4.73 -27.48
C VAL A 165 -45.26 4.32 -28.76
N ASN A 166 -44.58 3.66 -29.70
CA ASN A 166 -45.15 3.22 -30.98
C ASN A 166 -46.29 2.18 -30.89
N LYS A 167 -46.61 1.67 -29.68
CA LYS A 167 -47.74 0.73 -29.48
C LYS A 167 -49.02 1.42 -28.99
N GLU A 168 -48.91 2.59 -28.39
CA GLU A 168 -50.05 3.35 -27.88
C GLU A 168 -50.71 4.19 -29.00
N GLU A 169 -49.95 4.53 -30.05
CA GLU A 169 -50.46 5.30 -31.21
C GLU A 169 -51.22 4.46 -32.26
N THR A 170 -51.28 3.13 -32.10
CA THR A 170 -51.94 2.21 -33.06
C THR A 170 -53.31 1.69 -32.61
N ASP A 171 -53.82 2.17 -31.47
CA ASP A 171 -55.11 1.75 -30.90
C ASP A 171 -55.95 3.01 -30.51
N THR A 172 -56.38 3.77 -31.53
CA THR A 172 -57.35 4.87 -31.44
C THR A 172 -58.06 5.05 -32.80
#